data_AF-A0A377LTD3-F1
#
_entry.id   AF-A0A377LTD3-F1
#
_cell.length_a   1.000
_cell.length_b   1.000
_cell.length_c   1.000
_cell.angle_alpha   90.00
_cell.angle_beta   90.00
_cell.angle_gamma   90.00
#
_symmetry.space_group_name_H-M   'P 1'
#
loop_
_entity.id
_entity.type
_entity.pdbx_description
1 polymer ?
#
loop_
_entity_poly.entity_id
_entity_poly.type
_entity_poly.pdbx_seq_one_letter_code
_entity_poly.pdbx_strand_id
1 'polypeptide(L)'
;MRILLSNDDGIHAPGIQTLAKHLREFADVQVVAPDRNRSGASNSLTLESSLRTFAFENGDIAVQMGTPTDCVFLGVNALMRPRPDIVVSGINAGPNLGDDVIYSGTVAAAMEGRHLGFPALAVSLNGHTHYDTAAAVTCSILRALSREPLRTGRILNINVPDLPLNEIKAFASRVAEAVIRPIRSSRSRIRAATRSTGLALLAISAMRGRILTLPLWMKAMSR
;
A
#
# COMPACT_ATOMS: atom_id res chain seq x y z
N MET A 1 13.72 -6.92 9.06
CA MET A 1 12.75 -7.10 7.95
C MET A 1 13.30 -6.37 6.74
N ARG A 2 13.30 -7.00 5.57
CA ARG A 2 13.71 -6.41 4.29
C ARG A 2 12.47 -5.98 3.53
N ILE A 3 12.33 -4.69 3.28
CA ILE A 3 11.17 -4.08 2.65
C ILE A 3 11.56 -3.56 1.27
N LEU A 4 10.85 -4.03 0.25
CA LEU A 4 10.83 -3.37 -1.04
C LEU A 4 9.73 -2.30 -1.01
N LEU A 5 10.12 -1.03 -1.08
CA LEU A 5 9.21 0.11 -1.08
C LEU A 5 9.02 0.65 -2.50
N SER A 6 7.78 0.82 -2.91
CA SER A 6 7.41 1.39 -4.22
C SER A 6 6.20 2.33 -4.08
N ASN A 7 5.77 2.94 -5.18
CA ASN A 7 4.53 3.70 -5.29
C ASN A 7 4.16 3.89 -6.78
N ASP A 8 3.08 4.63 -7.04
CA ASP A 8 2.71 5.12 -8.37
C ASP A 8 2.89 6.62 -8.56
N ASP A 9 3.06 7.41 -7.49
CA ASP A 9 3.35 8.85 -7.61
C ASP A 9 4.78 9.17 -8.07
N GLY A 10 5.67 8.18 -8.08
CA GLY A 10 7.07 8.29 -8.47
C GLY A 10 8.02 8.50 -7.29
N ILE A 11 9.31 8.32 -7.55
CA ILE A 11 10.36 8.27 -6.51
C ILE A 11 10.48 9.55 -5.69
N HIS A 12 10.18 10.71 -6.28
CA HIS A 12 10.29 12.02 -5.62
C HIS A 12 9.04 12.42 -4.83
N ALA A 13 7.99 11.59 -4.81
CA ALA A 13 6.74 11.95 -4.16
C ALA A 13 6.92 12.09 -2.63
N PRO A 14 6.24 13.07 -1.99
CA PRO A 14 6.38 13.30 -0.55
C PRO A 14 5.93 12.07 0.26
N GLY A 15 4.91 11.35 -0.21
CA GLY A 15 4.39 10.16 0.49
C GLY A 15 5.38 9.00 0.56
N ILE A 16 6.07 8.65 -0.54
CA ILE A 16 7.07 7.58 -0.52
C ILE A 16 8.32 8.00 0.25
N GLN A 17 8.75 9.25 0.14
CA GLN A 17 9.91 9.78 0.86
C GLN A 17 9.67 9.81 2.39
N THR A 18 8.47 10.23 2.80
CA THR A 18 8.05 10.21 4.22
C THR A 18 8.01 8.79 4.75
N LEU A 19 7.42 7.86 3.99
CA LEU A 19 7.34 6.46 4.41
C LEU A 19 8.72 5.80 4.47
N ALA A 20 9.59 6.03 3.47
CA ALA A 20 10.95 5.51 3.43
C ALA A 20 11.74 5.93 4.68
N LYS A 21 11.64 7.20 5.09
CA LYS A 21 12.28 7.73 6.30
C LYS A 21 11.87 6.93 7.54
N HIS A 22 10.56 6.74 7.77
CA HIS A 22 10.05 6.03 8.95
C HIS A 22 10.38 4.54 8.94
N LEU A 23 10.32 3.88 7.78
CA LEU A 23 10.60 2.45 7.68
C LEU A 23 12.09 2.14 7.93
N ARG A 24 12.99 3.03 7.49
CA ARG A 24 14.45 2.89 7.69
C ARG A 24 14.87 2.93 9.16
N GLU A 25 14.01 3.40 10.06
CA GLU A 25 14.30 3.40 11.51
C GLU A 25 14.34 2.00 12.13
N PHE A 26 13.73 0.99 11.49
CA PHE A 26 13.65 -0.37 12.04
C PHE A 26 13.72 -1.50 11.00
N ALA A 27 13.83 -1.19 9.72
CA ALA A 27 13.87 -2.16 8.63
C ALA A 27 14.95 -1.79 7.60
N ASP A 28 15.39 -2.80 6.84
CA ASP A 28 16.23 -2.60 5.66
C ASP A 28 15.31 -2.29 4.48
N VAL A 29 15.42 -1.09 3.91
CA VAL A 29 14.48 -0.55 2.93
C VAL A 29 15.19 -0.24 1.63
N GLN A 30 14.80 -0.95 0.57
CA GLN A 30 15.16 -0.60 -0.80
C GLN A 30 13.96 0.07 -1.47
N VAL A 31 14.15 1.30 -1.93
CA VAL A 31 13.17 1.97 -2.79
C VAL A 31 13.43 1.57 -4.23
N VAL A 32 12.39 1.06 -4.90
CA VAL A 32 12.35 0.89 -6.35
C VAL A 32 11.01 1.45 -6.83
N ALA A 33 11.04 2.60 -7.50
CA ALA A 33 9.84 3.33 -7.86
C ALA A 33 9.91 3.91 -9.27
N PRO A 34 8.78 4.35 -9.87
CA PRO A 34 8.79 5.02 -11.15
C PRO A 34 9.61 6.33 -11.11
N ASP A 35 10.22 6.69 -12.23
CA ASP A 35 10.95 7.96 -12.39
C ASP A 35 10.05 9.21 -12.28
N ARG A 36 8.74 9.06 -12.49
CA ARG A 36 7.75 10.13 -12.45
C ARG A 36 6.39 9.61 -11.99
N ASN A 37 5.43 10.52 -11.82
CA ASN A 37 4.06 10.14 -11.51
C ASN A 37 3.43 9.27 -12.62
N ARG A 38 2.88 8.12 -12.19
CA ARG A 38 2.19 7.08 -12.95
C ARG A 38 0.84 6.73 -12.30
N SER A 39 0.19 7.66 -11.59
CA SER A 39 -1.14 7.43 -11.01
C SER A 39 -2.12 6.99 -12.11
N GLY A 40 -2.94 5.98 -11.81
CA GLY A 40 -3.87 5.39 -12.79
C GLY A 40 -3.24 4.41 -13.79
N ALA A 41 -1.97 4.02 -13.62
CA ALA A 41 -1.32 3.00 -14.45
C ALA A 41 -1.94 1.59 -14.32
N SER A 42 -2.78 1.34 -13.31
CA SER A 42 -3.33 0.01 -12.99
C SER A 42 -2.22 -1.06 -12.97
N ASN A 43 -2.54 -2.31 -13.31
CA ASN A 43 -1.61 -3.43 -13.41
C ASN A 43 -0.85 -3.46 -14.75
N SER A 44 -0.55 -2.32 -15.36
CA SER A 44 0.24 -2.29 -16.60
C SER A 44 1.67 -2.78 -16.34
N LEU A 45 2.23 -3.53 -17.30
CA LEU A 45 3.59 -4.07 -17.27
C LEU A 45 4.21 -3.84 -18.65
N THR A 46 5.46 -3.39 -18.69
CA THR A 46 6.17 -3.15 -19.95
C THR A 46 6.70 -4.47 -20.52
N LEU A 47 6.18 -4.90 -21.68
CA LEU A 47 6.56 -6.17 -22.33
C LEU A 47 7.39 -6.00 -23.61
N GLU A 48 7.17 -4.92 -24.34
CA GLU A 48 7.72 -4.71 -25.69
C GLU A 48 9.08 -3.99 -25.68
N SER A 49 9.58 -3.59 -24.51
CA SER A 49 10.80 -2.81 -24.39
C SER A 49 11.57 -3.14 -23.12
N SER A 50 12.90 -3.06 -23.21
CA SER A 50 13.76 -3.19 -22.04
C SER A 50 13.63 -1.97 -21.13
N LEU A 51 13.54 -2.19 -19.82
CA LEU A 51 13.52 -1.14 -18.81
C LEU A 51 14.94 -0.75 -18.39
N ARG A 52 15.17 0.55 -18.20
CA ARG A 52 16.41 1.10 -17.64
C ARG A 52 16.19 1.59 -16.23
N THR A 53 17.21 1.45 -15.39
CA THR A 53 17.18 1.92 -14.00
C THR A 53 18.18 3.05 -13.78
N PHE A 54 17.86 3.98 -12.89
CA PHE A 54 18.74 5.04 -12.43
C PHE A 54 18.83 4.96 -10.90
N ALA A 55 20.04 4.86 -10.36
CA ALA A 55 20.28 4.86 -8.92
C ALA A 55 20.68 6.25 -8.46
N PHE A 56 20.07 6.71 -7.37
CA PHE A 56 20.41 7.98 -6.72
C PHE A 56 21.51 7.77 -5.66
N GLU A 57 22.14 8.86 -5.21
CA GLU A 57 23.22 8.83 -4.20
C GLU A 57 22.79 8.19 -2.87
N ASN A 58 21.50 8.31 -2.52
CA ASN A 58 20.93 7.69 -1.32
C ASN A 58 20.62 6.18 -1.48
N GLY A 59 20.91 5.59 -2.64
CA GLY A 59 20.65 4.19 -2.96
C GLY A 59 19.23 3.89 -3.49
N ASP A 60 18.35 4.89 -3.59
CA ASP A 60 17.03 4.71 -4.19
C ASP A 60 17.15 4.45 -5.69
N ILE A 61 16.28 3.60 -6.24
CA ILE A 61 16.32 3.23 -7.67
C ILE A 61 15.04 3.69 -8.35
N ALA A 62 15.18 4.54 -9.37
CA ALA A 62 14.11 4.85 -10.32
C ALA A 62 14.14 3.87 -11.50
N VAL A 63 12.97 3.40 -11.92
CA VAL A 63 12.81 2.71 -13.21
C VAL A 63 12.33 3.72 -14.24
N GLN A 64 13.17 4.01 -15.24
CA GLN A 64 12.87 4.96 -16.31
C GLN A 64 11.68 4.46 -17.12
N MET A 65 10.65 5.29 -17.25
CA MET A 65 9.39 4.93 -17.92
C MET A 65 8.69 3.71 -17.30
N GLY A 66 9.12 3.19 -16.14
CA GLY A 66 8.53 2.02 -15.53
C GLY A 66 7.13 2.28 -15.01
N THR A 67 6.31 1.23 -14.98
CA THR A 67 5.05 1.19 -14.23
C THR A 67 5.32 0.79 -12.78
N PRO A 68 4.37 0.97 -11.85
CA PRO A 68 4.51 0.48 -10.48
C PRO A 68 4.74 -1.04 -10.42
N THR A 69 4.05 -1.79 -11.29
CA THR A 69 4.23 -3.23 -11.47
C THR A 69 5.65 -3.58 -11.89
N ASP A 70 6.20 -2.86 -12.88
CA ASP A 70 7.57 -3.05 -13.37
C ASP A 70 8.59 -2.84 -12.24
N CYS A 71 8.40 -1.80 -11.44
CA CYS A 71 9.29 -1.46 -10.33
C CYS A 71 9.35 -2.58 -9.30
N VAL A 72 8.19 -3.10 -8.89
CA VAL A 72 8.14 -4.19 -7.92
C VAL A 72 8.66 -5.49 -8.54
N PHE A 73 8.31 -5.79 -9.79
CA PHE A 73 8.76 -6.99 -10.48
C PHE A 73 10.29 -7.04 -10.58
N LEU A 74 10.92 -5.94 -11.02
CA LEU A 74 12.39 -5.82 -11.08
C LEU A 74 13.00 -5.83 -9.68
N GLY A 75 12.40 -5.13 -8.72
CA GLY A 75 12.85 -5.09 -7.33
C GLY A 75 12.94 -6.47 -6.68
N VAL A 76 11.87 -7.26 -6.79
CA VAL A 76 11.80 -8.62 -6.23
C VAL A 76 12.73 -9.59 -6.96
N ASN A 77 12.76 -9.53 -8.28
CA ASN A 77 13.39 -10.57 -9.09
C ASN A 77 14.86 -10.29 -9.41
N ALA A 78 15.31 -9.04 -9.43
CA ALA A 78 16.64 -8.66 -9.89
C ALA A 78 17.38 -7.68 -8.96
N LEU A 79 16.74 -6.57 -8.56
CA LEU A 79 17.44 -5.41 -8.00
C LEU A 79 17.71 -5.51 -6.50
N MET A 80 16.76 -6.01 -5.70
CA MET A 80 16.95 -6.14 -4.26
C MET A 80 17.57 -7.50 -3.92
N ARG A 81 18.77 -7.44 -3.31
CA ARG A 81 19.54 -8.61 -2.87
C ARG A 81 20.09 -8.37 -1.46
N PRO A 82 19.81 -9.25 -0.49
CA PRO A 82 18.91 -10.41 -0.54
C PRO A 82 17.44 -10.08 -0.89
N ARG A 83 16.65 -11.08 -1.29
CA ARG A 83 15.24 -10.88 -1.68
C ARG A 83 14.41 -10.24 -0.55
N PRO A 84 13.42 -9.38 -0.87
CA PRO A 84 12.56 -8.75 0.12
C PRO A 84 11.69 -9.77 0.86
N ASP A 85 11.38 -9.47 2.13
CA ASP A 85 10.41 -10.22 2.92
C ASP A 85 8.97 -9.78 2.61
N ILE A 86 8.81 -8.50 2.26
CA ILE A 86 7.52 -7.84 2.04
C ILE A 86 7.65 -6.72 0.99
N VAL A 87 6.56 -6.45 0.28
CA VAL A 87 6.39 -5.23 -0.53
C VAL A 87 5.46 -4.27 0.19
N VAL A 88 5.86 -3.00 0.25
CA VAL A 88 5.01 -1.90 0.67
C VAL A 88 4.91 -0.91 -0.49
N SER A 89 3.69 -0.51 -0.83
CA SER A 89 3.41 0.45 -1.90
C SER A 89 2.68 1.65 -1.33
N GLY A 90 3.25 2.84 -1.49
CA GLY A 90 2.69 4.10 -0.98
C GLY A 90 3.76 5.03 -0.39
N ILE A 91 3.37 6.05 0.39
CA ILE A 91 1.98 6.45 0.66
C ILE A 91 1.42 7.19 -0.56
N ASN A 92 0.31 6.70 -1.11
CA ASN A 92 -0.35 7.36 -2.24
C ASN A 92 -1.02 8.68 -1.82
N ALA A 93 -0.86 9.69 -2.66
CA ALA A 93 -1.53 10.98 -2.56
C ALA A 93 -2.99 10.88 -3.03
N GLY A 94 -3.88 10.43 -2.15
CA GLY A 94 -5.31 10.24 -2.44
C GLY A 94 -5.80 8.83 -2.10
N PRO A 95 -7.11 8.65 -1.88
CA PRO A 95 -7.68 7.37 -1.48
C PRO A 95 -7.73 6.35 -2.62
N ASN A 96 -7.59 5.07 -2.29
CA ASN A 96 -7.87 3.92 -3.16
C ASN A 96 -8.99 3.09 -2.53
N LEU A 97 -10.24 3.52 -2.73
CA LEU A 97 -11.44 2.98 -2.07
C LEU A 97 -12.43 2.39 -3.07
N GLY A 98 -13.12 1.32 -2.69
CA GLY A 98 -14.18 0.72 -3.52
C GLY A 98 -13.66 0.15 -4.84
N ASP A 99 -14.38 0.45 -5.92
CA ASP A 99 -14.10 -0.10 -7.26
C ASP A 99 -12.87 0.56 -7.93
N ASP A 100 -12.42 1.72 -7.40
CA ASP A 100 -11.26 2.46 -7.91
C ASP A 100 -9.96 1.66 -7.75
N VAL A 101 -9.95 0.68 -6.85
CA VAL A 101 -8.79 -0.17 -6.59
C VAL A 101 -8.32 -0.94 -7.85
N ILE A 102 -9.22 -1.27 -8.77
CA ILE A 102 -8.85 -1.97 -10.02
C ILE A 102 -7.94 -1.12 -10.90
N TYR A 103 -8.04 0.21 -10.80
CA TYR A 103 -7.26 1.16 -11.59
C TYR A 103 -6.02 1.68 -10.84
N SER A 104 -5.85 1.28 -9.57
CA SER A 104 -4.80 1.79 -8.69
C SER A 104 -3.44 1.20 -9.03
N GLY A 105 -2.48 2.08 -9.35
CA GLY A 105 -1.07 1.72 -9.48
C GLY A 105 -0.46 1.35 -8.12
N THR A 106 -0.88 2.03 -7.05
CA THR A 106 -0.46 1.71 -5.67
C THR A 106 -0.81 0.27 -5.31
N VAL A 107 -2.05 -0.17 -5.58
CA VAL A 107 -2.47 -1.54 -5.27
C VAL A 107 -1.86 -2.55 -6.24
N ALA A 108 -1.68 -2.19 -7.51
CA ALA A 108 -0.98 -3.03 -8.48
C ALA A 108 0.45 -3.38 -8.06
N ALA A 109 1.21 -2.39 -7.59
CA ALA A 109 2.55 -2.62 -7.03
C ALA A 109 2.51 -3.60 -5.84
N ALA A 110 1.58 -3.42 -4.90
CA ALA A 110 1.44 -4.37 -3.79
C ALA A 110 1.03 -5.78 -4.26
N MET A 111 0.21 -5.88 -5.31
CA MET A 111 -0.19 -7.16 -5.89
C MET A 111 1.01 -7.99 -6.36
N GLU A 112 2.07 -7.38 -6.89
CA GLU A 112 3.25 -8.12 -7.33
C GLU A 112 4.05 -8.74 -6.17
N GLY A 113 3.94 -8.17 -4.96
CA GLY A 113 4.52 -8.73 -3.74
C GLY A 113 3.73 -9.88 -3.11
N ARG A 114 2.56 -10.25 -3.66
CA ARG A 114 1.62 -11.21 -3.01
C ARG A 114 2.16 -12.61 -2.78
N HIS A 115 3.30 -12.97 -3.36
CA HIS A 115 3.91 -14.29 -3.25
C HIS A 115 5.06 -14.34 -2.23
N LEU A 116 5.37 -13.22 -1.58
CA LEU A 116 6.41 -13.14 -0.55
C LEU A 116 5.94 -13.73 0.79
N GLY A 117 6.87 -13.78 1.76
CA GLY A 117 6.63 -14.36 3.08
C GLY A 117 5.61 -13.60 3.93
N PHE A 118 5.46 -12.30 3.70
CA PHE A 118 4.46 -11.45 4.35
C PHE A 118 3.43 -10.90 3.35
N PRO A 119 2.22 -10.57 3.81
CA PRO A 119 1.24 -9.91 2.96
C PRO A 119 1.73 -8.54 2.54
N ALA A 120 1.61 -8.24 1.24
CA ALA A 120 1.98 -6.92 0.73
C ALA A 120 1.02 -5.83 1.23
N LEU A 121 1.53 -4.62 1.42
CA LEU A 121 0.74 -3.48 1.89
C LEU A 121 0.60 -2.44 0.78
N ALA A 122 -0.62 -2.03 0.47
CA ALA A 122 -0.89 -0.81 -0.28
C ALA A 122 -1.42 0.25 0.68
N VAL A 123 -0.78 1.41 0.74
CA VAL A 123 -1.07 2.47 1.71
C VAL A 123 -1.43 3.75 0.98
N SER A 124 -2.61 4.28 1.27
CA SER A 124 -3.17 5.47 0.64
C SER A 124 -3.63 6.46 1.70
N LEU A 125 -3.32 7.74 1.54
CA LEU A 125 -3.81 8.81 2.39
C LEU A 125 -5.03 9.46 1.74
N ASN A 126 -6.12 9.65 2.49
CA ASN A 126 -7.30 10.35 2.01
C ASN A 126 -7.12 11.88 2.05
N GLY A 127 -6.07 12.36 1.38
CA GLY A 127 -5.63 13.74 1.37
C GLY A 127 -4.13 13.84 1.09
N HIS A 128 -3.52 14.95 1.47
CA HIS A 128 -2.15 15.30 1.10
C HIS A 128 -1.32 15.94 2.22
N THR A 129 -1.84 15.94 3.46
CA THR A 129 -1.26 16.71 4.57
C THR A 129 -0.51 15.80 5.55
N HIS A 130 -1.18 14.79 6.07
CA HIS A 130 -0.75 13.98 7.20
C HIS A 130 -0.09 12.66 6.77
N TYR A 131 0.95 12.75 5.93
CA TYR A 131 1.75 11.57 5.54
C TYR A 131 2.41 10.88 6.73
N ASP A 132 2.84 11.64 7.75
CA ASP A 132 3.41 11.08 8.98
C ASP A 132 2.40 10.16 9.71
N THR A 133 1.11 10.52 9.71
CA THR A 133 0.06 9.67 10.27
C THR A 133 -0.03 8.33 9.52
N ALA A 134 -0.04 8.37 8.19
CA ALA A 134 -0.06 7.15 7.38
C ALA A 134 1.22 6.31 7.52
N ALA A 135 2.37 6.95 7.68
CA ALA A 135 3.63 6.27 7.95
C ALA A 135 3.60 5.58 9.32
N ALA A 136 3.13 6.25 10.37
CA ALA A 136 2.98 5.69 11.71
C ALA A 136 2.03 4.48 11.73
N VAL A 137 0.89 4.57 11.05
CA VAL A 137 -0.05 3.45 10.89
C VAL A 137 0.63 2.26 10.20
N THR A 138 1.37 2.52 9.11
CA THR A 138 2.08 1.48 8.36
C THR A 138 3.13 0.79 9.23
N CYS A 139 3.91 1.55 9.99
CA CYS A 139 4.92 1.03 10.90
C CYS A 139 4.29 0.16 12.01
N SER A 140 3.14 0.57 12.56
CA SER A 140 2.40 -0.21 13.56
C SER A 140 1.95 -1.56 13.00
N ILE A 141 1.40 -1.58 11.78
CA ILE A 141 0.98 -2.81 11.08
C ILE A 141 2.17 -3.73 10.82
N LEU A 142 3.30 -3.22 10.33
CA LEU A 142 4.50 -4.02 10.08
C LEU A 142 5.09 -4.63 11.36
N ARG A 143 5.10 -3.88 12.46
CA ARG A 143 5.51 -4.39 13.78
C ARG A 143 4.56 -5.47 14.29
N ALA A 144 3.26 -5.33 14.05
CA ALA A 144 2.28 -6.37 14.40
C ALA A 144 2.50 -7.64 13.56
N LEU A 145 2.69 -7.52 12.24
CA LEU A 145 2.98 -8.65 11.34
C LEU A 145 4.26 -9.39 11.71
N SER A 146 5.27 -8.68 12.22
CA SER A 146 6.52 -9.27 12.70
C SER A 146 6.33 -10.14 13.95
N ARG A 147 5.30 -9.86 14.76
CA ARG A 147 4.97 -10.62 15.98
C ARG A 147 4.02 -11.78 15.69
N GLU A 148 2.98 -11.51 14.90
CA GLU A 148 1.96 -12.49 14.54
C GLU A 148 1.66 -12.38 13.03
N PRO A 149 2.21 -13.29 12.21
CA PRO A 149 1.97 -13.27 10.77
C PRO A 149 0.51 -13.55 10.45
N LEU A 150 -0.01 -12.87 9.43
CA LEU A 150 -1.35 -13.13 8.91
C LEU A 150 -1.41 -14.52 8.27
N ARG A 151 -2.32 -15.37 8.77
CA ARG A 151 -2.53 -16.72 8.23
C ARG A 151 -3.24 -16.72 6.88
N THR A 152 -4.04 -15.70 6.60
CA THR A 152 -4.85 -15.55 5.38
C THR A 152 -4.88 -14.09 4.94
N GLY A 153 -5.00 -13.87 3.62
CA GLY A 153 -4.86 -12.55 3.00
C GLY A 153 -3.41 -12.26 2.60
N ARG A 154 -3.17 -12.10 1.29
CA ARG A 154 -1.83 -11.88 0.72
C ARG A 154 -1.53 -10.39 0.45
N ILE A 155 -2.56 -9.55 0.51
CA ILE A 155 -2.47 -8.11 0.24
C ILE A 155 -3.43 -7.39 1.19
N LEU A 156 -2.95 -6.34 1.84
CA LEU A 156 -3.75 -5.40 2.64
C LEU A 156 -3.79 -4.04 1.94
N ASN A 157 -5.00 -3.57 1.59
CA ASN A 157 -5.23 -2.21 1.12
C ASN A 157 -5.66 -1.34 2.31
N ILE A 158 -4.85 -0.33 2.63
CA ILE A 158 -4.94 0.51 3.82
C ILE A 158 -5.21 1.94 3.37
N ASN A 159 -6.35 2.51 3.78
CA ASN A 159 -6.70 3.90 3.53
C ASN A 159 -6.74 4.67 4.85
N VAL A 160 -5.86 5.67 4.97
CA VAL A 160 -5.63 6.49 6.16
C VAL A 160 -6.38 7.82 6.02
N PRO A 161 -7.20 8.24 7.01
CA PRO A 161 -7.76 9.58 7.02
C PRO A 161 -6.66 10.65 7.05
N ASP A 162 -6.85 11.77 6.35
CA ASP A 162 -5.93 12.91 6.41
C ASP A 162 -6.15 13.73 7.68
N LEU A 163 -5.73 13.17 8.81
CA LEU A 163 -5.85 13.74 10.15
C LEU A 163 -4.58 13.50 10.98
N PRO A 164 -4.33 14.31 12.01
CA PRO A 164 -3.34 13.99 13.04
C PRO A 164 -3.59 12.63 13.68
N LEU A 165 -2.52 11.92 14.05
CA LEU A 165 -2.60 10.55 14.58
C LEU A 165 -3.47 10.43 15.85
N ASN A 166 -3.43 11.44 16.73
CA ASN A 166 -4.22 11.51 17.96
C ASN A 166 -5.73 11.70 17.72
N GLU A 167 -6.14 12.05 16.49
CA GLU A 167 -7.54 12.22 16.10
C GLU A 167 -8.13 10.99 15.40
N ILE A 168 -7.33 9.94 15.16
CA ILE A 168 -7.83 8.67 14.63
C ILE A 168 -8.52 7.91 15.76
N LYS A 169 -9.86 7.93 15.76
CA LYS A 169 -10.69 7.44 16.87
C LYS A 169 -10.98 5.93 16.86
N ALA A 170 -10.92 5.26 15.71
CA ALA A 170 -11.17 3.81 15.62
C ALA A 170 -10.67 3.20 14.29
N PHE A 171 -10.26 1.92 14.31
CA PHE A 171 -9.97 1.16 13.09
C PHE A 171 -11.25 0.47 12.60
N ALA A 172 -11.66 0.68 11.35
CA ALA A 172 -12.68 -0.13 10.71
C ALA A 172 -12.03 -1.19 9.80
N SER A 173 -11.85 -2.40 10.31
CA SER A 173 -11.56 -3.54 9.43
C SER A 173 -12.85 -3.92 8.69
N ARG A 174 -12.91 -3.64 7.39
CA ARG A 174 -13.89 -4.26 6.49
C ARG A 174 -13.12 -5.05 5.46
N VAL A 175 -13.37 -6.35 5.38
CA VAL A 175 -12.97 -7.14 4.21
C VAL A 175 -13.68 -6.51 3.01
N ALA A 176 -12.98 -5.72 2.19
CA ALA A 176 -13.50 -5.39 0.88
C ALA A 176 -13.33 -6.66 0.06
N GLU A 177 -14.42 -7.39 -0.08
CA GLU A 177 -14.58 -8.30 -1.19
C GLU A 177 -14.30 -7.51 -2.47
N ALA A 178 -13.09 -7.67 -3.02
CA ALA A 178 -12.81 -7.39 -4.42
C ALA A 178 -13.55 -8.43 -5.27
N VAL A 179 -14.87 -8.49 -5.10
CA VAL A 179 -15.73 -9.30 -5.94
C VAL A 179 -15.98 -8.45 -7.16
N ILE A 180 -15.37 -8.87 -8.27
CA ILE A 180 -15.82 -8.53 -9.61
C ILE A 180 -17.31 -8.86 -9.66
N ARG A 181 -18.17 -7.88 -9.40
CA ARG A 181 -19.62 -7.97 -9.55
C ARG A 181 -20.08 -6.87 -10.49
N PRO A 182 -20.93 -7.17 -11.49
CA PRO A 182 -21.34 -6.18 -12.47
C PRO A 182 -22.09 -5.02 -11.79
N ILE A 183 -21.86 -3.83 -12.33
CA ILE A 183 -22.32 -2.51 -11.90
C ILE A 183 -23.76 -2.53 -11.38
N ARG A 184 -23.95 -2.37 -10.05
CA ARG A 184 -25.10 -1.67 -9.45
C ARG A 184 -24.70 -0.97 -8.13
N SER A 185 -24.54 0.35 -8.25
CA SER A 185 -24.73 1.40 -7.21
C SER A 185 -24.00 1.32 -5.86
N SER A 186 -22.72 0.96 -5.82
CA SER A 186 -21.84 1.01 -4.63
C SER A 186 -21.41 2.42 -4.18
N ARG A 187 -21.53 3.45 -5.04
CA ARG A 187 -21.10 4.84 -4.76
C ARG A 187 -21.76 5.50 -3.54
N SER A 188 -22.99 5.13 -3.19
CA SER A 188 -23.74 5.81 -2.13
C SER A 188 -23.36 5.35 -0.71
N ARG A 189 -22.83 4.14 -0.52
CA ARG A 189 -22.60 3.56 0.81
C ARG A 189 -21.24 3.89 1.43
N ILE A 190 -20.21 4.13 0.63
CA ILE A 190 -18.87 4.54 1.11
C ILE A 190 -18.91 5.99 1.63
N ARG A 191 -19.62 6.89 0.94
CA ARG A 191 -19.91 8.24 1.42
C ARG A 191 -20.86 8.27 2.61
N ALA A 192 -21.80 7.32 2.71
CA ALA A 192 -22.74 7.27 3.82
C ALA A 192 -22.05 6.88 5.14
N ALA A 193 -21.11 5.92 5.13
CA ALA A 193 -20.41 5.50 6.35
C ALA A 193 -19.47 6.58 6.93
N THR A 194 -18.99 7.51 6.10
CA THR A 194 -18.20 8.68 6.52
C THR A 194 -19.08 9.87 6.93
N ARG A 195 -20.31 9.99 6.40
CA ARG A 195 -21.24 11.08 6.76
C ARG A 195 -22.19 10.77 7.92
N SER A 196 -22.52 9.50 8.20
CA SER A 196 -23.61 9.18 9.14
C SER A 196 -23.17 9.05 10.60
N THR A 197 -21.86 9.03 10.91
CA THR A 197 -21.36 8.81 12.29
C THR A 197 -20.35 9.84 12.79
N GLY A 198 -19.81 10.73 11.94
CA GLY A 198 -18.77 11.69 12.35
C GLY A 198 -17.46 11.03 12.83
N LEU A 199 -17.29 9.72 12.60
CA LEU A 199 -16.12 8.93 13.00
C LEU A 199 -15.16 8.79 11.81
N ALA A 200 -13.94 9.32 11.95
CA ALA A 200 -12.86 9.09 11.00
C ALA A 200 -12.31 7.68 11.19
N LEU A 201 -12.60 6.79 10.24
CA LEU A 201 -12.27 5.36 10.32
C LEU A 201 -11.12 5.01 9.38
N LEU A 202 -10.09 4.34 9.89
CA LEU A 202 -9.07 3.68 9.07
C LEU A 202 -9.72 2.49 8.36
N ALA A 203 -9.64 2.41 7.03
CA ALA A 203 -10.17 1.27 6.28
C ALA A 203 -9.05 0.31 5.88
N ILE A 204 -9.08 -0.90 6.41
CA ILE A 204 -8.18 -1.99 6.00
C ILE A 204 -9.02 -3.08 5.33
N SER A 205 -8.70 -3.37 4.07
CA SER A 205 -9.26 -4.49 3.33
C SER A 205 -8.20 -5.53 2.99
N ALA A 206 -8.54 -6.82 3.15
CA ALA A 206 -7.74 -7.92 2.65
C ALA A 206 -8.38 -8.52 1.39
N MET A 207 -7.63 -8.65 0.29
CA MET A 207 -8.13 -9.20 -0.97
C MET A 207 -7.92 -10.74 -1.08
N ARG A 208 -8.94 -11.56 -0.79
CA ARG A 208 -9.32 -12.86 -1.45
C ARG A 208 -10.45 -13.63 -0.74
N GLY A 209 -11.11 -14.53 -1.49
CA GLY A 209 -12.51 -14.99 -1.33
C GLY A 209 -12.82 -16.22 -0.45
N ARG A 210 -12.61 -16.13 0.85
CA ARG A 210 -13.43 -16.83 1.87
C ARG A 210 -13.21 -16.13 3.22
N ILE A 211 -14.28 -16.08 4.01
CA ILE A 211 -14.44 -15.39 5.30
C ILE A 211 -13.11 -15.35 6.10
N LEU A 212 -12.55 -14.15 6.29
CA LEU A 212 -11.34 -13.92 7.09
C LEU A 212 -11.68 -13.99 8.57
N THR A 213 -11.02 -14.89 9.30
CA THR A 213 -10.78 -14.73 10.73
C THR A 213 -9.69 -13.68 10.92
N LEU A 214 -10.10 -12.44 11.22
CA LEU A 214 -9.17 -11.36 11.54
C LEU A 214 -8.32 -11.75 12.76
N PRO A 215 -6.97 -11.58 12.71
CA PRO A 215 -6.11 -11.82 13.86
C PRO A 215 -6.47 -10.90 15.03
N LEU A 216 -6.09 -11.34 16.24
CA LEU A 216 -6.44 -10.65 17.49
C LEU A 216 -5.97 -9.19 17.51
N TRP A 217 -4.80 -8.89 16.92
CA TRP A 217 -4.31 -7.52 16.85
C TRP A 217 -5.15 -6.61 15.93
N MET A 218 -5.70 -7.12 14.81
CA MET A 218 -6.63 -6.35 13.98
C MET A 218 -7.97 -6.09 14.70
N LYS A 219 -8.43 -7.07 15.50
CA LYS A 219 -9.63 -6.91 16.35
C LYS A 219 -9.39 -5.96 17.53
N ALA A 220 -8.16 -5.95 18.07
CA ALA A 220 -7.76 -5.02 19.13
C ALA A 220 -7.62 -3.59 18.59
N MET A 221 -7.17 -3.43 17.35
CA MET A 221 -7.18 -2.14 16.65
C MET A 221 -8.60 -1.63 16.39
N SER A 222 -9.58 -2.50 16.15
CA SER A 222 -10.96 -2.10 15.85
C SER A 222 -11.84 -1.78 17.06
N ARG A 223 -11.29 -1.84 18.28
CA ARG A 223 -11.99 -1.50 19.53
C ARG A 223 -11.48 -0.18 20.06
#